data_AF-A0AAJ4W333-F1
#
_entry.id   AF-A0AAJ4W333-F1
#
_cell.length_a   1.000
_cell.length_b   1.000
_cell.length_c   1.000
_cell.angle_alpha   90.00
_cell.angle_beta   90.00
_cell.angle_gamma   90.00
#
_symmetry.space_group_name_H-M   'P 1'
#
loop_
_entity.id
_entity.type
_entity.pdbx_description
1 polymer ?
#
loop_
_entity_poly.entity_id
_entity_poly.type
_entity_poly.pdbx_seq_one_letter_code
_entity_poly.pdbx_strand_id
1 'polypeptide(L)'
;MGRYTDRNRLWEIFQSFLLFLGIVIITYFSFGFFGPLVILLFSKRVKFPKWTNQSLFVFGVQYLLFIVCLFWLIRSQNEDFIYVLIFICVYLYVIFMSCHLREYLERLDLANYMKLENNVSYSYREIKDYFMSLNELEDNERMRFIKMITLYKEQINNSAMVRDLEELVRLVDYIIEKDRERSDLFFLKHSSSLESILKQYVEIQNIGFTDPEMDRLANKLANVISLSRKAFENELINMFDNEVLSMTSEADFYKNYLQSKGLI
;
A
#
# COMPACT_ATOMS: atom_id res chain seq x y z
N MET A 1 13.11 -18.65 0.41
CA MET A 1 12.30 -17.64 1.11
C MET A 1 12.77 -17.52 2.55
N GLY A 2 12.46 -16.40 3.20
CA GLY A 2 12.69 -16.20 4.64
C GLY A 2 11.84 -17.12 5.49
N ARG A 3 12.13 -17.17 6.80
CA ARG A 3 11.39 -18.00 7.76
C ARG A 3 10.12 -17.30 8.25
N TYR A 4 10.13 -15.97 8.30
CA TYR A 4 9.03 -15.17 8.86
C TYR A 4 8.34 -14.31 7.79
N THR A 5 9.07 -13.92 6.75
CA THR A 5 8.62 -13.10 5.62
C THR A 5 9.02 -13.77 4.30
N ASP A 6 8.34 -13.46 3.18
CA ASP A 6 8.75 -14.01 1.87
C ASP A 6 9.96 -13.29 1.25
N ARG A 7 10.59 -12.39 2.00
CA ARG A 7 11.86 -11.75 1.61
C ARG A 7 13.00 -12.77 1.59
N ASN A 8 14.16 -12.37 1.06
CA ASN A 8 15.33 -13.24 1.08
C ASN A 8 15.84 -13.41 2.52
N ARG A 9 16.49 -14.55 2.79
CA ARG A 9 16.98 -14.90 4.13
C ARG A 9 18.06 -13.92 4.62
N LEU A 10 18.83 -13.34 3.70
CA LEU A 10 19.86 -12.35 4.01
C LEU A 10 19.24 -11.07 4.59
N TRP A 11 18.11 -10.61 4.06
CA TRP A 11 17.42 -9.43 4.57
C TRP A 11 16.89 -9.65 5.99
N GLU A 12 16.27 -10.81 6.28
CA GLU A 12 15.80 -11.13 7.64
C GLU A 12 16.95 -11.15 8.65
N ILE A 13 18.08 -11.77 8.27
CA ILE A 13 19.28 -11.82 9.12
C ILE A 13 19.84 -10.42 9.32
N PHE A 14 19.93 -9.61 8.27
CA PHE A 14 20.48 -8.26 8.36
C PHE A 14 19.63 -7.35 9.25
N GLN A 15 18.30 -7.37 9.10
CA GLN A 15 17.40 -6.57 9.94
C GLN A 15 17.39 -7.04 11.40
N SER A 16 17.39 -8.36 11.62
CA SER A 16 17.50 -8.93 12.97
C SER A 16 18.83 -8.54 13.63
N PHE A 17 19.93 -8.65 12.88
CA PHE A 17 21.26 -8.28 13.34
C PHE A 17 21.34 -6.79 13.72
N LEU A 18 20.81 -5.90 12.88
CA LEU A 18 20.80 -4.47 13.14
C LEU A 18 20.00 -4.12 14.40
N LEU A 19 18.88 -4.81 14.63
CA LEU A 19 18.07 -4.65 15.83
C LEU A 19 18.84 -5.09 17.09
N PHE A 20 19.41 -6.29 17.10
CA PHE A 20 20.17 -6.79 18.26
C PHE A 20 21.45 -6.00 18.50
N LEU A 21 22.15 -5.59 17.44
CA LEU A 21 23.34 -4.76 17.54
C LEU A 21 23.02 -3.42 18.22
N GLY A 22 21.92 -2.77 17.82
CA GLY A 22 21.46 -1.53 18.44
C GLY A 22 21.18 -1.69 19.94
N ILE A 23 20.52 -2.80 20.32
CA ILE A 23 20.23 -3.11 21.73
C ILE A 23 21.52 -3.32 22.51
N VAL A 24 22.42 -4.16 22.01
CA VAL A 24 23.68 -4.49 22.72
C VAL A 24 24.53 -3.25 22.89
N ILE A 25 24.78 -2.46 21.84
CA ILE A 25 25.64 -1.28 21.91
C ILE A 25 25.07 -0.25 22.89
N ILE A 26 23.80 0.11 22.74
CA ILE A 26 23.21 1.19 23.53
C ILE A 26 23.00 0.75 24.98
N THR A 27 22.57 -0.49 25.21
CA THR A 27 22.38 -1.02 26.57
C THR A 27 23.72 -1.19 27.27
N TYR A 28 24.77 -1.67 26.59
CA TYR A 28 26.10 -1.81 27.17
C TYR A 28 26.71 -0.45 27.52
N PHE A 29 26.67 0.52 26.59
CA PHE A 29 27.25 1.84 26.80
C PHE A 29 26.49 2.68 27.85
N SER A 30 25.21 2.38 28.07
CA SER A 30 24.35 3.08 29.04
C SER A 30 24.20 2.38 30.38
N PHE A 31 25.04 1.37 30.67
CA PHE A 31 24.94 0.56 31.89
C PHE A 31 23.54 -0.06 32.10
N GLY A 32 22.83 -0.36 31.02
CA GLY A 32 21.51 -0.95 31.05
C GLY A 32 20.34 0.04 31.00
N PHE A 33 20.58 1.34 31.16
CA PHE A 33 19.50 2.31 31.39
C PHE A 33 18.72 2.67 30.13
N PHE A 34 19.38 2.77 28.97
CA PHE A 34 18.75 3.24 27.73
C PHE A 34 18.22 2.12 26.82
N GLY A 35 18.24 0.85 27.26
CA GLY A 35 17.65 -0.28 26.51
C GLY A 35 16.21 -0.05 26.04
N PRO A 36 15.30 0.50 26.85
CA PRO A 36 13.93 0.80 26.43
C PRO A 36 13.81 1.88 25.37
N LEU A 37 14.74 2.84 25.33
CA LEU A 37 14.73 3.89 24.30
C LEU A 37 14.98 3.29 22.91
N VAL A 38 15.86 2.28 22.83
CA VAL A 38 16.12 1.52 21.61
C VAL A 38 14.85 0.84 21.15
N ILE A 39 14.17 0.13 22.06
CA ILE A 39 12.90 -0.55 21.77
C ILE A 39 11.83 0.46 21.36
N LEU A 40 11.80 1.66 21.95
CA LEU A 40 10.87 2.72 21.59
C LEU A 40 11.13 3.27 20.17
N LEU A 41 12.39 3.43 19.77
CA LEU A 41 12.73 3.85 18.41
C LEU A 41 12.29 2.79 17.38
N PHE A 42 12.56 1.52 17.65
CA PHE A 42 12.14 0.43 16.78
C PHE A 42 10.61 0.22 16.79
N SER A 43 9.95 0.40 17.94
CA SER A 43 8.49 0.29 18.05
C SER A 43 7.78 1.43 17.34
N LYS A 44 8.35 2.64 17.31
CA LYS A 44 7.86 3.77 16.51
C LYS A 44 7.95 3.47 15.01
N ARG A 45 9.08 2.92 14.56
CA ARG A 45 9.26 2.53 13.15
C ARG A 45 8.22 1.51 12.70
N VAL A 46 7.81 0.62 13.61
CA VAL A 46 6.88 -0.48 13.35
C VAL A 46 5.44 -0.17 13.84
N LYS A 47 5.20 1.04 14.38
CA LYS A 47 3.93 1.52 14.94
C LYS A 47 3.22 0.50 15.84
N PHE A 48 3.95 -0.02 16.83
CA PHE A 48 3.40 -0.99 17.78
C PHE A 48 3.61 -0.55 19.24
N PRO A 49 2.69 0.26 19.80
CA PRO A 49 2.90 0.86 21.11
C PRO A 49 2.78 -0.12 22.28
N LYS A 50 2.22 -1.33 22.07
CA LYS A 50 2.22 -2.40 23.08
C LYS A 50 3.64 -2.76 23.55
N TRP A 51 4.61 -2.79 22.64
CA TRP A 51 6.00 -3.05 23.01
C TRP A 51 6.59 -1.95 23.88
N THR A 52 6.21 -0.69 23.63
CA THR A 52 6.67 0.42 24.46
C THR A 52 6.19 0.27 25.90
N ASN A 53 4.93 -0.12 26.10
CA ASN A 53 4.38 -0.35 27.44
C ASN A 53 5.02 -1.57 28.12
N GLN A 54 5.23 -2.66 27.39
CA GLN A 54 5.90 -3.85 27.93
C GLN A 54 7.38 -3.59 28.23
N SER A 55 8.09 -2.85 27.39
CA SER A 55 9.48 -2.48 27.63
C SER A 55 9.63 -1.52 28.81
N LEU A 56 8.64 -0.63 29.03
CA LEU A 56 8.60 0.23 30.21
C LEU A 56 8.38 -0.57 31.50
N PHE A 57 7.58 -1.64 31.45
CA PHE A 57 7.43 -2.55 32.57
C PHE A 57 8.73 -3.30 32.88
N VAL A 58 9.38 -3.86 31.85
CA VAL A 58 10.69 -4.52 32.00
C VAL A 58 11.74 -3.55 32.55
N PHE A 59 11.72 -2.30 32.09
CA PHE A 59 12.56 -1.23 32.62
C PHE A 59 12.31 -0.95 34.10
N GLY A 60 11.04 -0.88 34.53
CA GLY A 60 10.70 -0.69 35.94
C GLY A 60 11.24 -1.80 36.84
N VAL A 61 11.12 -3.06 36.40
CA VAL A 61 11.71 -4.21 37.11
C VAL A 61 13.23 -4.11 37.17
N GLN A 62 13.86 -3.75 36.06
CA GLN A 62 15.31 -3.61 35.96
C GLN A 62 15.83 -2.45 36.81
N TYR A 63 15.11 -1.34 36.88
CA TYR A 63 15.47 -0.19 37.73
C TYR A 63 15.43 -0.55 39.21
N LEU A 64 14.44 -1.35 39.63
CA LEU A 64 14.37 -1.87 40.99
C LEU A 64 15.58 -2.78 41.30
N LEU A 65 15.92 -3.70 40.38
CA LEU A 65 17.13 -4.52 40.51
C LEU A 65 18.40 -3.67 40.59
N PHE A 66 18.49 -2.59 39.80
CA PHE A 66 19.61 -1.66 39.83
C PHE A 66 19.75 -0.97 41.19
N ILE A 67 18.66 -0.54 41.82
CA ILE A 67 18.69 0.04 43.19
C ILE A 67 19.19 -0.98 44.21
N VAL A 68 18.70 -2.22 44.15
CA VAL A 68 19.15 -3.30 45.05
C VAL A 68 20.64 -3.57 44.85
N CYS A 69 21.11 -3.52 43.60
CA CYS A 69 22.52 -3.71 43.30
C CYS A 69 23.40 -2.56 43.78
N LEU A 70 22.97 -1.31 43.65
CA LEU A 70 23.68 -0.16 44.20
C LEU A 70 23.81 -0.26 45.73
N PHE A 71 22.75 -0.70 46.41
CA PHE A 71 22.79 -0.92 47.86
C PHE A 71 23.82 -2.00 48.24
N TRP A 72 23.87 -3.10 47.48
CA TRP A 72 24.87 -4.17 47.68
C TRP A 72 26.30 -3.74 47.36
N LEU A 73 26.50 -2.90 46.34
CA LEU A 73 27.79 -2.36 45.97
C LEU A 73 28.40 -1.54 47.11
N ILE A 74 27.61 -0.65 47.71
CA ILE A 74 28.02 0.17 48.86
C ILE A 74 28.42 -0.70 50.06
N ARG A 75 27.75 -1.84 50.24
CA ARG A 75 28.00 -2.78 51.36
C ARG A 75 29.22 -3.67 51.13
N SER A 76 29.39 -4.17 49.91
CA SER A 76 30.31 -5.27 49.59
C SER A 76 31.62 -4.83 48.92
N GLN A 77 31.70 -3.60 48.39
CA GLN A 77 32.85 -3.07 47.61
C GLN A 77 33.28 -3.93 46.40
N ASN A 78 32.44 -4.87 45.94
CA ASN A 78 32.75 -5.71 44.79
C ASN A 78 32.25 -5.05 43.50
N GLU A 79 33.18 -4.56 42.67
CA GLU A 79 32.89 -3.91 41.39
C GLU A 79 32.34 -4.88 40.33
N ASP A 80 32.69 -6.17 40.43
CA ASP A 80 32.24 -7.24 39.52
C ASP A 80 30.72 -7.35 39.42
N PHE A 81 30.00 -6.95 40.46
CA PHE A 81 28.55 -7.00 40.52
C PHE A 81 27.88 -6.08 39.48
N ILE A 82 28.54 -4.97 39.12
CA ILE A 82 28.03 -4.04 38.10
C ILE A 82 28.08 -4.71 36.72
N TYR A 83 29.18 -5.38 36.38
CA TYR A 83 29.33 -6.05 35.09
C TYR A 83 28.34 -7.20 34.91
N VAL A 84 28.12 -7.98 35.97
CA VAL A 84 27.10 -9.04 35.99
C VAL A 84 25.70 -8.45 35.77
N LEU A 85 25.39 -7.32 36.42
CA LEU A 85 24.11 -6.66 36.24
C LEU A 85 23.93 -6.15 34.79
N ILE A 86 24.93 -5.49 34.20
CA ILE A 86 24.87 -5.03 32.80
C ILE A 86 24.61 -6.22 31.87
N PHE A 87 25.31 -7.34 32.09
CA PHE A 87 25.13 -8.54 31.30
C PHE A 87 23.69 -9.08 31.39
N ILE A 88 23.14 -9.19 32.61
CA ILE A 88 21.74 -9.62 32.84
C ILE A 88 20.77 -8.66 32.14
N CYS A 89 21.03 -7.35 32.20
CA CYS A 89 20.19 -6.33 31.58
C CYS A 89 20.17 -6.44 30.06
N VAL A 90 21.34 -6.57 29.42
CA VAL A 90 21.45 -6.79 27.97
C VAL A 90 20.74 -8.08 27.58
N TYR A 91 20.95 -9.16 28.34
CA TYR A 91 20.37 -10.46 28.06
C TYR A 91 18.84 -10.45 28.13
N LEU A 92 18.26 -9.77 29.13
CA LEU A 92 16.80 -9.62 29.26
C LEU A 92 16.18 -8.92 28.04
N TYR A 93 16.79 -7.84 27.54
CA TYR A 93 16.29 -7.15 26.35
C TYR A 93 16.46 -7.96 25.07
N VAL A 94 17.55 -8.72 24.95
CA VAL A 94 17.74 -9.64 23.82
C VAL A 94 16.69 -10.73 23.82
N ILE A 95 16.38 -11.34 24.97
CA ILE A 95 15.30 -12.33 25.09
C ILE A 95 13.96 -11.70 24.74
N PHE A 96 13.65 -10.55 25.33
CA PHE A 96 12.41 -9.83 25.09
C PHE A 96 12.19 -9.60 23.59
N MET A 97 13.20 -9.09 22.89
CA MET A 97 13.09 -8.85 21.45
C MET A 97 13.14 -10.13 20.62
N SER A 98 13.75 -11.20 21.10
CA SER A 98 13.70 -12.51 20.43
C SER A 98 12.29 -13.07 20.38
N CYS A 99 11.51 -12.91 21.45
CA CYS A 99 10.09 -13.29 21.48
C CYS A 99 9.24 -12.51 20.46
N HIS A 100 9.60 -11.23 20.24
CA HIS A 100 8.87 -10.33 19.34
C HIS A 100 9.50 -10.21 17.94
N LEU A 101 10.54 -10.99 17.64
CA LEU A 101 11.31 -10.88 16.40
C LEU A 101 10.46 -11.15 15.16
N ARG A 102 9.54 -12.12 15.26
CA ARG A 102 8.62 -12.46 14.17
C ARG A 102 7.71 -11.27 13.82
N GLU A 103 7.02 -10.74 14.82
CA GLU A 103 6.11 -9.60 14.69
C GLU A 103 6.85 -8.35 14.17
N TYR A 104 8.11 -8.17 14.58
CA TYR A 104 8.99 -7.11 14.08
C TYR A 104 9.20 -7.20 12.57
N LEU A 105 9.67 -8.36 12.11
CA LEU A 105 10.03 -8.56 10.70
C LEU A 105 8.79 -8.50 9.80
N GLU A 106 7.68 -9.13 10.21
CA GLU A 106 6.42 -9.12 9.48
C GLU A 106 5.89 -7.69 9.29
N ARG A 107 5.84 -6.89 10.36
CA ARG A 107 5.36 -5.51 10.26
C ARG A 107 6.35 -4.58 9.56
N LEU A 108 7.66 -4.79 9.71
CA LEU A 108 8.68 -4.03 8.98
C LEU A 108 8.55 -4.23 7.46
N ASP A 109 8.23 -5.45 7.02
CA ASP A 109 7.98 -5.73 5.61
C ASP A 109 6.64 -5.12 5.15
N LEU A 110 5.56 -5.27 5.93
CA LEU A 110 4.25 -4.66 5.65
C LEU A 110 4.29 -3.13 5.58
N ALA A 111 5.17 -2.47 6.34
CA ALA A 111 5.35 -1.02 6.29
C ALA A 111 5.73 -0.50 4.89
N ASN A 112 6.30 -1.35 4.04
CA ASN A 112 6.64 -0.99 2.66
C ASN A 112 5.43 -1.01 1.73
N TYR A 113 4.36 -1.71 2.11
CA TYR A 113 3.16 -1.92 1.29
C TYR A 113 1.94 -1.12 1.80
N MET A 114 1.88 -0.82 3.11
CA MET A 114 0.74 -0.13 3.71
C MET A 114 1.14 0.81 4.85
N LYS A 115 0.32 1.85 5.07
CA LYS A 115 0.40 2.67 6.28
C LYS A 115 -0.09 1.83 7.47
N LEU A 116 0.84 1.43 8.32
CA LEU A 116 0.52 0.70 9.55
C LEU A 116 -0.31 1.57 10.51
N GLU A 117 -1.29 0.95 11.15
CA GLU A 117 -2.09 1.51 12.24
C GLU A 117 -1.58 1.01 13.60
N ASN A 118 -1.82 1.83 14.62
CA ASN A 118 -1.41 1.51 15.98
C ASN A 118 -2.31 0.39 16.56
N ASN A 119 -1.71 -0.56 17.28
CA ASN A 119 -2.40 -1.59 18.08
C ASN A 119 -3.23 -2.65 17.32
N VAL A 120 -3.17 -2.71 15.99
CA VAL A 120 -3.88 -3.74 15.20
C VAL A 120 -3.00 -4.97 14.99
N SER A 121 -3.48 -6.17 15.31
CA SER A 121 -2.76 -7.40 14.94
C SER A 121 -3.00 -7.68 13.46
N TYR A 122 -1.93 -7.81 12.67
CA TYR A 122 -2.00 -8.06 11.24
C TYR A 122 -1.64 -9.53 10.97
N SER A 123 -2.47 -10.25 10.23
CA SER A 123 -2.08 -11.55 9.67
C SER A 123 -1.20 -11.28 8.44
N TYR A 124 0.12 -11.48 8.57
CA TYR A 124 1.09 -11.13 7.52
C TYR A 124 0.73 -11.75 6.16
N ARG A 125 0.37 -13.04 6.14
CA ARG A 125 0.03 -13.74 4.90
C ARG A 125 -1.25 -13.21 4.27
N GLU A 126 -2.34 -13.11 5.03
CA GLU A 126 -3.63 -12.64 4.49
C GLU A 126 -3.52 -11.23 3.90
N ILE A 127 -2.82 -10.33 4.60
CA ILE A 127 -2.69 -8.95 4.17
C ILE A 127 -1.74 -8.84 2.99
N LYS A 128 -0.64 -9.59 3.01
CA LYS A 128 0.30 -9.61 1.89
C LYS A 128 -0.31 -10.27 0.66
N ASP A 129 -1.06 -11.35 0.80
CA ASP A 129 -1.78 -12.01 -0.29
C ASP A 129 -2.87 -11.09 -0.85
N TYR A 130 -3.56 -10.34 0.02
CA TYR A 130 -4.46 -9.27 -0.39
C TYR A 130 -3.73 -8.17 -1.18
N PHE A 131 -2.59 -7.66 -0.70
CA PHE A 131 -1.81 -6.64 -1.41
C PHE A 131 -1.14 -7.16 -2.69
N MET A 132 -0.67 -8.41 -2.71
CA MET A 132 -0.18 -9.09 -3.91
C MET A 132 -1.31 -9.23 -4.92
N SER A 133 -2.50 -9.61 -4.47
CA SER A 133 -3.69 -9.63 -5.34
C SER A 133 -4.03 -8.23 -5.84
N LEU A 134 -3.83 -7.17 -5.05
CA LEU A 134 -4.00 -5.76 -5.46
C LEU A 134 -2.92 -5.25 -6.43
N ASN A 135 -1.66 -5.64 -6.25
CA ASN A 135 -0.60 -5.30 -7.19
C ASN A 135 -0.70 -6.12 -8.48
N GLU A 136 -1.20 -7.36 -8.41
CA GLU A 136 -1.68 -8.11 -9.57
C GLU A 136 -2.98 -7.50 -10.15
N LEU A 137 -3.66 -6.58 -9.44
CA LEU A 137 -4.82 -5.82 -9.92
C LEU A 137 -4.44 -4.49 -10.60
N GLU A 138 -3.30 -3.87 -10.29
CA GLU A 138 -2.78 -2.68 -11.00
C GLU A 138 -2.43 -2.96 -12.48
N ASP A 139 -2.18 -4.22 -12.84
CA ASP A 139 -2.09 -4.68 -14.25
C ASP A 139 -3.45 -5.21 -14.79
N ASN A 140 -4.51 -5.14 -14.00
CA ASN A 140 -5.77 -5.87 -14.21
C ASN A 140 -7.01 -4.99 -14.23
N GLU A 141 -6.99 -3.71 -13.85
CA GLU A 141 -8.20 -2.86 -13.99
C GLU A 141 -8.60 -2.68 -15.45
N ARG A 142 -7.62 -2.40 -16.33
CA ARG A 142 -7.79 -2.47 -17.78
C ARG A 142 -8.35 -3.81 -18.21
N MET A 143 -7.68 -4.90 -17.83
CA MET A 143 -8.04 -6.25 -18.27
C MET A 143 -9.41 -6.67 -17.74
N ARG A 144 -9.78 -6.25 -16.53
CA ARG A 144 -11.08 -6.48 -15.89
C ARG A 144 -12.16 -5.66 -16.58
N PHE A 145 -11.90 -4.40 -16.89
CA PHE A 145 -12.84 -3.54 -17.62
C PHE A 145 -13.08 -4.08 -19.04
N ILE A 146 -12.01 -4.43 -19.76
CA ILE A 146 -12.08 -5.03 -21.10
C ILE A 146 -12.78 -6.39 -21.04
N LYS A 147 -12.46 -7.26 -20.09
CA LYS A 147 -13.14 -8.56 -19.91
C LYS A 147 -14.61 -8.39 -19.57
N MET A 148 -14.95 -7.44 -18.70
CA MET A 148 -16.33 -7.12 -18.33
C MET A 148 -17.12 -6.66 -19.56
N ILE A 149 -16.60 -5.70 -20.34
CA ILE A 149 -17.24 -5.28 -21.58
C ILE A 149 -17.35 -6.43 -22.58
N THR A 150 -16.30 -7.24 -22.74
CA THR A 150 -16.28 -8.37 -23.68
C THR A 150 -17.34 -9.42 -23.31
N LEU A 151 -17.46 -9.74 -22.02
CA LEU A 151 -18.46 -10.68 -21.51
C LEU A 151 -19.90 -10.21 -21.78
N TYR A 152 -20.20 -8.92 -21.52
CA TYR A 152 -21.53 -8.40 -21.78
C TYR A 152 -21.80 -8.21 -23.29
N LYS A 153 -20.78 -7.89 -24.08
CA LYS A 153 -20.88 -7.78 -25.54
C LYS A 153 -21.40 -9.07 -26.17
N GLU A 154 -20.93 -10.23 -25.69
CA GLU A 154 -21.37 -11.55 -26.17
C GLU A 154 -22.84 -11.86 -25.82
N GLN A 155 -23.41 -11.17 -24.83
CA GLN A 155 -24.77 -11.39 -24.34
C GLN A 155 -25.79 -10.40 -24.92
N ILE A 156 -25.35 -9.34 -25.60
CA ILE A 156 -26.20 -8.25 -26.11
C ILE A 156 -26.52 -8.49 -27.59
N ASN A 157 -27.81 -8.47 -27.93
CA ASN A 157 -28.28 -8.64 -29.32
C ASN A 157 -28.32 -7.32 -30.12
N ASN A 158 -28.26 -6.17 -29.44
CA ASN A 158 -28.33 -4.86 -30.08
C ASN A 158 -26.98 -4.47 -30.73
N SER A 159 -26.94 -4.48 -32.06
CA SER A 159 -25.74 -4.19 -32.85
C SER A 159 -25.22 -2.75 -32.73
N ALA A 160 -26.06 -1.78 -32.39
CA ALA A 160 -25.62 -0.41 -32.13
C ALA A 160 -24.85 -0.34 -30.79
N MET A 161 -25.39 -1.00 -29.76
CA MET A 161 -24.77 -1.06 -28.44
C MET A 161 -23.45 -1.85 -28.47
N VAL A 162 -23.40 -2.96 -29.20
CA VAL A 162 -22.16 -3.74 -29.41
C VAL A 162 -21.06 -2.86 -30.01
N ARG A 163 -21.39 -2.04 -31.02
CA ARG A 163 -20.42 -1.09 -31.62
C ARG A 163 -19.95 -0.02 -30.63
N ASP A 164 -20.86 0.53 -29.83
CA ASP A 164 -20.49 1.51 -28.80
C ASP A 164 -19.55 0.89 -27.74
N LEU A 165 -19.75 -0.39 -27.40
CA LEU A 165 -18.89 -1.14 -26.49
C LEU A 165 -17.51 -1.47 -27.08
N GLU A 166 -17.44 -1.81 -28.38
CA GLU A 166 -16.16 -2.03 -29.06
C GLU A 166 -15.33 -0.75 -29.13
N GLU A 167 -15.98 0.38 -29.37
CA GLU A 167 -15.31 1.67 -29.39
C GLU A 167 -14.86 2.09 -27.99
N LEU A 168 -15.65 1.80 -26.94
CA LEU A 168 -15.21 1.98 -25.55
C LEU A 168 -13.94 1.20 -25.22
N VAL A 169 -13.82 -0.05 -25.67
CA VAL A 169 -12.59 -0.85 -25.47
C VAL A 169 -11.39 -0.20 -26.16
N ARG A 170 -11.55 0.33 -27.37
CA ARG A 170 -10.48 1.04 -28.07
C ARG A 170 -10.08 2.34 -27.35
N LEU A 171 -11.06 3.12 -26.91
CA LEU A 171 -10.81 4.36 -26.18
C LEU A 171 -10.05 4.11 -24.87
N VAL A 172 -10.37 3.02 -24.17
CA VAL A 172 -9.65 2.59 -22.95
C VAL A 172 -8.17 2.34 -23.25
N ASP A 173 -7.85 1.65 -24.34
CA ASP A 173 -6.47 1.38 -24.72
C ASP A 173 -5.68 2.69 -24.95
N TYR A 174 -6.28 3.67 -25.63
CA TYR A 174 -5.65 4.98 -25.88
C TYR A 174 -5.49 5.83 -24.61
N ILE A 175 -6.50 5.83 -23.73
CA ILE A 175 -6.47 6.58 -22.47
C ILE A 175 -5.31 6.09 -21.58
N ILE A 176 -5.12 4.77 -21.51
CA ILE A 176 -4.05 4.15 -20.70
C ILE A 176 -2.68 4.42 -21.28
N GLU A 177 -2.53 4.38 -22.61
CA GLU A 177 -1.26 4.68 -23.27
C GLU A 177 -0.81 6.12 -22.98
N LYS A 178 -1.76 7.04 -22.77
CA LYS A 178 -1.48 8.46 -22.51
C LYS A 178 -1.12 8.78 -21.08
N ASP A 179 -1.93 8.35 -20.10
CA ASP A 179 -1.68 8.68 -18.70
C ASP A 179 -2.18 7.55 -17.78
N ARG A 180 -1.27 6.67 -17.40
CA ARG A 180 -1.59 5.47 -16.60
C ARG A 180 -2.24 5.83 -15.25
N GLU A 181 -1.67 6.76 -14.49
CA GLU A 181 -2.19 7.11 -13.16
C GLU A 181 -3.56 7.79 -13.23
N ARG A 182 -3.77 8.70 -14.18
CA ARG A 182 -5.07 9.37 -14.35
C ARG A 182 -6.14 8.41 -14.89
N SER A 183 -5.71 7.44 -15.71
CA SER A 183 -6.60 6.41 -16.27
C SER A 183 -7.18 5.48 -15.21
N ASP A 184 -6.39 5.05 -14.22
CA ASP A 184 -6.85 4.14 -13.17
C ASP A 184 -7.97 4.77 -12.32
N LEU A 185 -7.80 6.04 -11.91
CA LEU A 185 -8.83 6.78 -11.18
C LEU A 185 -10.12 6.95 -12.01
N PHE A 186 -9.97 7.15 -13.32
CA PHE A 186 -11.09 7.28 -14.24
C PHE A 186 -11.87 5.95 -14.37
N PHE A 187 -11.18 4.82 -14.51
CA PHE A 187 -11.84 3.51 -14.61
C PHE A 187 -12.50 3.08 -13.29
N LEU A 188 -11.88 3.34 -12.14
CA LEU A 188 -12.51 3.10 -10.83
C LEU A 188 -13.87 3.80 -10.70
N LYS A 189 -13.98 5.01 -11.21
CA LYS A 189 -15.21 5.82 -11.14
C LYS A 189 -16.30 5.34 -12.09
N HIS A 190 -15.93 4.84 -13.27
CA HIS A 190 -16.87 4.55 -14.35
C HIS A 190 -17.18 3.05 -14.52
N SER A 191 -16.31 2.15 -14.07
CA SER A 191 -16.42 0.69 -14.25
C SER A 191 -17.66 0.10 -13.59
N SER A 192 -17.87 0.36 -12.30
CA SER A 192 -19.02 -0.16 -11.55
C SER A 192 -20.36 0.35 -12.07
N SER A 193 -20.40 1.60 -12.54
CA SER A 193 -21.60 2.21 -13.12
C SER A 193 -21.95 1.57 -14.46
N LEU A 194 -20.95 1.39 -15.33
CA LEU A 194 -21.12 0.73 -16.62
C LEU A 194 -21.53 -0.74 -16.47
N GLU A 195 -20.89 -1.47 -15.54
CA GLU A 195 -21.25 -2.86 -15.25
C GLU A 195 -22.71 -2.98 -14.81
N SER A 196 -23.17 -2.11 -13.91
CA SER A 196 -24.56 -2.09 -13.45
C SER A 196 -25.55 -1.83 -14.59
N ILE A 197 -25.25 -0.90 -15.50
CA ILE A 197 -26.07 -0.58 -16.67
C ILE A 197 -26.14 -1.76 -17.64
N LEU A 198 -24.98 -2.38 -17.93
CA LEU A 198 -24.89 -3.53 -18.83
C LEU A 198 -25.64 -4.74 -18.29
N LYS A 199 -25.48 -5.02 -16.99
CA LYS A 199 -26.20 -6.08 -16.30
C LYS A 199 -27.72 -5.89 -16.39
N GLN A 200 -28.22 -4.68 -16.07
CA GLN A 200 -29.65 -4.36 -16.16
C GLN A 200 -30.17 -4.51 -17.60
N TYR A 201 -29.39 -4.09 -18.60
CA TYR A 201 -29.77 -4.24 -19.99
C TYR A 201 -29.93 -5.71 -20.39
N VAL A 202 -28.95 -6.55 -20.02
CA VAL A 202 -29.00 -8.00 -20.30
C VAL A 202 -30.13 -8.68 -19.55
N GLU A 203 -30.40 -8.30 -18.30
CA GLU A 203 -31.55 -8.81 -17.54
C GLU A 203 -32.87 -8.49 -18.25
N ILE A 204 -33.06 -7.25 -18.72
CA ILE A 204 -34.25 -6.84 -19.48
C ILE A 204 -34.37 -7.63 -20.79
N GLN A 205 -33.27 -7.80 -21.51
CA GLN A 205 -33.26 -8.56 -22.77
C GLN A 205 -33.65 -10.03 -22.58
N ASN A 206 -33.32 -10.62 -21.43
CA ASN A 206 -33.56 -12.04 -21.13
C ASN A 206 -34.95 -12.31 -20.52
N ILE A 207 -35.69 -11.26 -20.12
CA ILE A 207 -37.08 -11.38 -19.70
C ILE A 207 -37.89 -11.65 -20.97
N GLY A 208 -38.22 -12.92 -21.24
CA GLY A 208 -38.88 -13.38 -22.47
C GLY A 208 -40.32 -12.89 -22.70
N PHE A 209 -40.73 -11.77 -22.09
CA PHE A 209 -42.02 -11.13 -22.27
C PHE A 209 -41.83 -9.66 -22.67
N THR A 210 -42.41 -9.25 -23.79
CA THR A 210 -42.26 -7.90 -24.35
C THR A 210 -43.28 -6.96 -23.73
N ASP A 211 -42.86 -6.15 -22.76
CA ASP A 211 -43.62 -5.03 -22.21
C ASP A 211 -43.11 -3.72 -22.83
N PRO A 212 -43.99 -2.85 -23.41
CA PRO A 212 -43.61 -1.54 -23.92
C PRO A 212 -42.83 -0.66 -22.92
N GLU A 213 -43.05 -0.81 -21.61
CA GLU A 213 -42.28 -0.09 -20.61
C GLU A 213 -40.84 -0.61 -20.49
N MET A 214 -40.65 -1.92 -20.61
CA MET A 214 -39.33 -2.55 -20.60
C MET A 214 -38.51 -2.20 -21.85
N ASP A 215 -39.16 -2.12 -23.02
CA ASP A 215 -38.52 -1.64 -24.25
C ASP A 215 -38.05 -0.19 -24.14
N ARG A 216 -38.84 0.68 -23.49
CA ARG A 216 -38.43 2.06 -23.22
C ARG A 216 -37.23 2.12 -22.27
N LEU A 217 -37.22 1.28 -21.24
CA LEU A 217 -36.10 1.20 -20.31
C LEU A 217 -34.83 0.68 -20.99
N ALA A 218 -34.93 -0.38 -21.80
CA ALA A 218 -33.81 -0.91 -22.59
C ALA A 218 -33.21 0.16 -23.52
N ASN A 219 -34.05 0.91 -24.24
CA ASN A 219 -33.61 2.01 -25.09
C ASN A 219 -32.93 3.13 -24.29
N LYS A 220 -33.43 3.43 -23.09
CA LYS A 220 -32.81 4.42 -22.20
C LYS A 220 -31.43 3.97 -21.74
N LEU A 221 -31.26 2.71 -21.35
CA LEU A 221 -29.96 2.15 -20.96
C LEU A 221 -28.97 2.14 -22.14
N ALA A 222 -29.42 1.78 -23.34
CA ALA A 222 -28.60 1.85 -24.54
C ALA A 222 -28.12 3.30 -24.83
N ASN A 223 -29.00 4.29 -24.67
CA ASN A 223 -28.63 5.70 -24.80
C ASN A 223 -27.60 6.14 -23.75
N VAL A 224 -27.68 5.63 -22.51
CA VAL A 224 -26.69 5.93 -21.47
C VAL A 224 -25.31 5.37 -21.86
N ILE A 225 -25.24 4.14 -22.40
CA ILE A 225 -23.96 3.58 -22.90
C ILE A 225 -23.37 4.44 -24.02
N SER A 226 -24.22 4.90 -24.96
CA SER A 226 -23.77 5.79 -26.04
C SER A 226 -23.24 7.14 -25.52
N LEU A 227 -23.86 7.69 -24.48
CA LEU A 227 -23.37 8.89 -23.79
C LEU A 227 -22.06 8.62 -23.05
N SER A 228 -21.91 7.46 -22.41
CA SER A 228 -20.67 7.05 -21.76
C SER A 228 -19.52 6.95 -22.76
N ARG A 229 -19.75 6.39 -23.97
CA ARG A 229 -18.74 6.39 -25.04
C ARG A 229 -18.25 7.81 -25.36
N LYS A 230 -19.16 8.76 -25.55
CA LYS A 230 -18.81 10.16 -25.82
C LYS A 230 -18.04 10.81 -24.66
N ALA A 231 -18.37 10.45 -23.42
CA ALA A 231 -17.64 10.94 -22.26
C ALA A 231 -16.19 10.44 -22.22
N PHE A 232 -15.95 9.18 -22.58
CA PHE A 232 -14.60 8.62 -22.72
C PHE A 232 -13.82 9.29 -23.86
N GLU A 233 -14.48 9.52 -24.99
CA GLU A 233 -13.91 10.26 -26.13
C GLU A 233 -13.49 11.69 -25.72
N ASN A 234 -14.36 12.41 -25.00
CA ASN A 234 -14.04 13.74 -24.50
C ASN A 234 -12.91 13.73 -23.47
N GLU A 235 -12.82 12.72 -22.59
CA GLU A 235 -11.71 12.61 -21.65
C GLU A 235 -10.37 12.43 -22.38
N LEU A 236 -10.35 11.58 -23.40
CA LEU A 236 -9.17 11.39 -24.24
C LEU A 236 -8.77 12.69 -24.95
N ILE A 237 -9.72 13.44 -25.52
CA ILE A 237 -9.47 14.75 -26.13
C ILE A 237 -8.88 15.72 -25.09
N ASN A 238 -9.46 15.79 -23.89
CA ASN A 238 -8.95 16.64 -22.82
C ASN A 238 -7.51 16.26 -22.43
N MET A 239 -7.15 14.98 -22.45
CA MET A 239 -5.77 14.54 -22.21
C MET A 239 -4.81 15.06 -23.28
N PHE A 240 -5.20 14.98 -24.56
CA PHE A 240 -4.42 15.55 -25.66
C PHE A 240 -4.28 17.08 -25.57
N ASP A 241 -5.36 17.79 -25.28
CA ASP A 241 -5.33 19.26 -25.18
C ASP A 241 -4.38 19.74 -24.06
N ASN A 242 -4.40 19.04 -22.91
CA ASN A 242 -3.50 19.33 -21.80
C ASN A 242 -2.02 19.09 -22.18
N GLU A 243 -1.74 18.02 -22.91
CA GLU A 243 -0.40 17.71 -23.41
C GLU A 243 0.10 18.80 -24.38
N VAL A 244 -0.71 19.18 -25.37
CA VAL A 244 -0.35 20.23 -26.34
C VAL A 244 -0.12 21.58 -25.66
N LEU A 245 -0.96 21.94 -24.68
CA LEU A 245 -0.77 23.15 -23.87
C LEU A 245 0.55 23.12 -23.10
N SER A 246 0.90 21.97 -22.52
CA SER A 246 2.18 21.81 -21.79
C SER A 246 3.39 21.95 -22.72
N MET A 247 3.36 21.33 -23.90
CA MET A 247 4.44 21.41 -24.89
C MET A 247 4.60 22.83 -25.44
N THR A 248 3.49 23.54 -25.66
CA THR A 248 3.51 24.94 -26.10
C THR A 248 4.13 25.83 -25.02
N SER A 249 3.78 25.61 -23.75
CA SER A 249 4.35 26.34 -22.62
C SER A 249 5.86 26.09 -22.47
N GLU A 250 6.31 24.87 -22.74
CA GLU A 250 7.72 24.48 -22.69
C GLU A 250 8.49 25.08 -23.87
N ALA A 251 7.94 25.05 -25.09
CA ALA A 251 8.53 25.69 -26.25
C ALA A 251 8.68 27.21 -26.06
N ASP A 252 7.65 27.87 -25.51
CA ASP A 252 7.70 29.30 -25.17
C ASP A 252 8.75 29.58 -24.08
N PHE A 253 8.85 28.72 -23.07
CA PHE A 253 9.91 28.81 -22.05
C PHE A 253 11.30 28.68 -22.68
N TYR A 254 11.53 27.69 -23.54
CA TYR A 254 12.80 27.52 -24.26
C TYR A 254 13.12 28.72 -25.14
N LYS A 255 12.15 29.26 -25.88
CA LYS A 255 12.32 30.46 -26.69
C LYS A 255 12.72 31.67 -25.84
N ASN A 256 11.99 31.91 -24.74
CA ASN A 256 12.30 33.00 -23.81
C ASN A 256 13.67 32.81 -23.14
N TYR A 257 14.04 31.58 -22.81
CA TYR A 257 15.36 31.24 -22.29
C TYR A 257 16.47 31.54 -23.31
N LEU A 258 16.31 31.10 -24.56
CA LEU A 258 17.28 31.35 -25.63
C LEU A 258 17.44 32.85 -25.93
N GLN A 259 16.33 33.61 -25.93
CA GLN A 259 16.35 35.08 -26.03
C GLN A 259 17.08 35.72 -24.85
N SER A 260 16.83 35.25 -23.62
CA SER A 260 17.53 35.76 -22.42
C SER A 260 19.04 35.47 -22.42
N LYS A 261 19.47 34.44 -23.16
CA LYS A 261 20.87 34.07 -23.35
C LYS A 261 21.52 34.69 -24.59
N GLY A 262 20.76 35.45 -25.39
CA GLY A 262 21.24 36.12 -26.60
C GLY A 262 21.63 35.17 -27.74
N LEU A 263 21.06 33.96 -27.75
CA LEU A 263 21.31 32.95 -28.79
C LEU A 263 20.39 33.12 -30.00
N ILE A 264 19.30 33.87 -29.82
CA ILE A 264 18.34 34.38 -30.82
C ILE A 264 17.78 35.71 -30.35
#